data_AF-S2ZXJ7-F1
#
_entry.id   AF-S2ZXJ7-F1
#
_cell.length_a   1.000
_cell.length_b   1.000
_cell.length_c   1.000
_cell.angle_alpha   90.00
_cell.angle_beta   90.00
_cell.angle_gamma   90.00
#
_symmetry.space_group_name_H-M   'P 1'
#
loop_
_entity.id
_entity.type
_entity.pdbx_description
1 polymer ?
#
loop_
_entity_poly.entity_id
_entity_poly.type
_entity_poly.pdbx_seq_one_letter_code
_entity_poly.pdbx_strand_id
1 'polypeptide(L)'
;MAIDGVKIIDSDDGHDIYNAIVERYKDGVSIDTIISEILNEEQNFCTDEFYTEIYWTAVAYSLWKIGHLPDVVKEKALDIIAQGPHEFWLEIDSKALKQRQKVLDKLAVQLQSENPKPFKVRKSKTKREPHFKVGDVLAVKFETEYGAVFVSEVDQSPRKIEYHLACTRLLQEEKPTMEQILNSKIACRKDNTNFGIDTDCWFNHKDLGMLLDDLEVIGTVELYPCKLWKLAPAGTLEDIYEEITDNPRVGKLRLVDTYELVKEVIEKL
;
A
#
# COMPACT_ATOMS: atom_id res chain seq x y z
N MET A 1 4.48 0.57 -18.38
CA MET A 1 3.14 0.16 -17.93
C MET A 1 2.83 -1.19 -18.53
N ALA A 2 2.41 -2.15 -17.72
CA ALA A 2 1.91 -3.42 -18.19
C ALA A 2 0.46 -3.27 -18.67
N ILE A 3 0.11 -4.07 -19.67
CA ILE A 3 -1.25 -4.16 -20.19
C ILE A 3 -1.60 -5.63 -20.27
N ASP A 4 -2.47 -6.06 -19.37
CA ASP A 4 -2.89 -7.46 -19.20
C ASP A 4 -4.08 -7.82 -20.10
N GLY A 5 -4.74 -6.81 -20.68
CA GLY A 5 -5.92 -7.00 -21.52
C GLY A 5 -6.51 -5.71 -22.08
N VAL A 6 -7.63 -5.86 -22.77
CA VAL A 6 -8.28 -4.76 -23.52
C VAL A 6 -9.44 -4.09 -22.77
N LYS A 7 -9.82 -4.58 -21.58
CA LYS A 7 -10.91 -3.92 -20.82
C LYS A 7 -10.43 -2.58 -20.27
N ILE A 8 -11.38 -1.76 -19.83
CA ILE A 8 -11.12 -0.40 -19.35
C ILE A 8 -10.03 -0.33 -18.27
N ILE A 9 -9.98 -1.33 -17.39
CA ILE A 9 -9.07 -1.36 -16.22
C ILE A 9 -8.04 -2.48 -16.28
N ASP A 10 -7.78 -3.06 -17.46
CA ASP A 10 -6.80 -4.15 -17.65
C ASP A 10 -5.38 -3.61 -17.95
N SER A 11 -5.14 -2.31 -17.78
CA SER A 11 -3.80 -1.68 -17.79
C SER A 11 -3.44 -1.24 -16.38
N ASP A 12 -2.15 -1.17 -16.04
CA ASP A 12 -1.72 -0.71 -14.71
C ASP A 12 -2.34 0.66 -14.38
N ASP A 13 -2.20 1.65 -15.28
CA ASP A 13 -2.77 2.98 -15.07
C ASP A 13 -4.30 2.96 -14.97
N GLY A 14 -4.97 2.19 -15.82
CA GLY A 14 -6.42 2.04 -15.75
C GLY A 14 -6.88 1.42 -14.43
N HIS A 15 -6.10 0.50 -13.88
CA HIS A 15 -6.34 -0.11 -12.58
C HIS A 15 -6.06 0.86 -11.43
N ASP A 16 -4.97 1.62 -11.50
CA ASP A 16 -4.58 2.61 -10.51
C ASP A 16 -5.61 3.74 -10.43
N ILE A 17 -6.06 4.27 -11.57
CA ILE A 17 -7.14 5.27 -11.64
C ILE A 17 -8.43 4.72 -11.03
N TYR A 18 -8.77 3.47 -11.35
CA TYR A 18 -9.95 2.82 -10.78
C TYR A 18 -9.86 2.71 -9.26
N ASN A 19 -8.70 2.33 -8.72
CA ASN A 19 -8.50 2.23 -7.28
C ASN A 19 -8.50 3.61 -6.62
N ALA A 20 -7.84 4.60 -7.23
CA ALA A 20 -7.81 5.99 -6.76
C ALA A 20 -9.22 6.61 -6.67
N ILE A 21 -10.16 6.20 -7.52
CA ILE A 21 -11.55 6.69 -7.45
C ILE A 21 -12.41 5.78 -6.56
N VAL A 22 -12.55 4.52 -6.94
CA VAL A 22 -13.57 3.62 -6.39
C VAL A 22 -13.24 3.22 -4.96
N GLU A 23 -11.98 2.92 -4.67
CA GLU A 23 -11.60 2.45 -3.34
C GLU A 23 -11.60 3.60 -2.33
N ARG A 24 -11.09 4.77 -2.71
CA ARG A 24 -11.18 5.99 -1.88
C ARG A 24 -12.61 6.41 -1.59
N TYR A 25 -13.52 6.31 -2.58
CA TYR A 25 -14.94 6.57 -2.36
C TYR A 25 -15.56 5.57 -1.38
N LYS A 26 -15.26 4.27 -1.51
CA LYS A 26 -15.73 3.24 -0.56
C LYS A 26 -15.23 3.49 0.86
N ASP A 27 -14.08 4.16 1.00
CA ASP A 27 -13.48 4.57 2.29
C ASP A 27 -14.04 5.87 2.85
N GLY A 28 -14.95 6.53 2.14
CA GLY A 28 -15.65 7.71 2.60
C GLY A 28 -14.91 9.03 2.34
N VAL A 29 -13.88 9.01 1.49
CA VAL A 29 -13.30 10.25 0.96
C VAL A 29 -14.39 10.99 0.15
N SER A 30 -14.43 12.32 0.29
CA SER A 30 -15.44 13.14 -0.38
C SER A 30 -15.32 13.04 -1.89
N ILE A 31 -16.46 13.03 -2.59
CA ILE A 31 -16.49 12.92 -4.06
C ILE A 31 -15.79 14.10 -4.73
N ASP A 32 -15.98 15.31 -4.22
CA ASP A 32 -15.37 16.53 -4.76
C ASP A 32 -13.84 16.48 -4.65
N THR A 33 -13.32 15.96 -3.53
CA THR A 33 -11.87 15.73 -3.34
C THR A 33 -11.35 14.72 -4.35
N ILE A 34 -12.02 13.58 -4.52
CA ILE A 34 -11.60 12.53 -5.47
C ILE A 34 -11.56 13.07 -6.90
N ILE A 35 -12.62 13.76 -7.33
CA ILE A 35 -12.70 14.33 -8.69
C ILE A 35 -11.62 15.40 -8.89
N SER A 36 -11.47 16.32 -7.93
CA SER A 36 -10.46 17.37 -8.06
C SER A 36 -9.05 16.81 -8.18
N GLU A 37 -8.70 15.83 -7.34
CA GLU A 37 -7.34 15.26 -7.33
C GLU A 37 -7.07 14.43 -8.59
N ILE A 38 -8.00 13.56 -9.00
CA ILE A 38 -7.75 12.72 -10.19
C ILE A 38 -7.64 13.56 -11.46
N LEU A 39 -8.40 14.66 -11.57
CA LEU A 39 -8.30 15.59 -12.69
C LEU A 39 -7.02 16.45 -12.65
N ASN A 40 -6.51 16.78 -11.47
CA ASN A 40 -5.22 17.45 -11.34
C ASN A 40 -4.05 16.57 -11.79
N GLU A 41 -4.22 15.25 -11.79
CA GLU A 41 -3.23 14.28 -12.28
C GLU A 41 -3.31 14.03 -13.79
N GLU A 42 -4.25 14.66 -14.52
CA GLU A 42 -4.45 14.43 -15.96
C GLU A 42 -3.14 14.50 -16.75
N GLN A 43 -2.32 15.54 -16.52
CA GLN A 43 -1.06 15.73 -17.25
C GLN A 43 -0.01 14.65 -16.95
N ASN A 44 -0.10 13.97 -15.82
CA ASN A 44 0.83 12.90 -15.44
C ASN A 44 0.52 11.61 -16.22
N PHE A 45 -0.76 11.36 -16.52
CA PHE A 45 -1.21 10.18 -17.24
C PHE A 45 -1.28 10.42 -18.76
N CYS A 46 -1.85 11.55 -19.19
CA CYS A 46 -2.11 11.88 -20.60
C CYS A 46 -0.85 12.37 -21.33
N THR A 47 0.16 11.49 -21.43
CA THR A 47 1.44 11.79 -22.09
C THR A 47 1.37 11.70 -23.62
N ASP A 48 0.45 10.88 -24.14
CA ASP A 48 0.11 10.78 -25.56
C ASP A 48 -1.38 10.40 -25.74
N GLU A 49 -1.83 10.23 -26.99
CA GLU A 49 -3.21 9.88 -27.32
C GLU A 49 -3.64 8.50 -26.77
N PHE A 50 -2.73 7.52 -26.74
CA PHE A 50 -2.99 6.18 -26.23
C PHE A 50 -3.26 6.22 -24.72
N TYR A 51 -2.41 6.92 -23.95
CA TYR A 51 -2.61 7.06 -22.52
C TYR A 51 -3.76 8.00 -22.16
N THR A 52 -4.02 9.00 -23.00
CA THR A 52 -5.21 9.87 -22.88
C THR A 52 -6.50 9.06 -22.99
N GLU A 53 -6.56 8.09 -23.92
CA GLU A 53 -7.68 7.15 -24.03
C GLU A 53 -7.86 6.33 -22.74
N ILE A 54 -6.78 5.72 -22.24
CA ILE A 54 -6.81 4.91 -21.01
C ILE A 54 -7.30 5.76 -19.84
N TYR A 55 -6.72 6.93 -19.64
CA TYR A 55 -7.05 7.83 -18.53
C TYR A 55 -8.53 8.21 -18.52
N TRP A 56 -9.02 8.83 -19.59
CA TRP A 56 -10.40 9.36 -19.61
C TRP A 56 -11.45 8.24 -19.60
N THR A 57 -11.17 7.09 -20.23
CA THR A 57 -12.08 5.95 -20.17
C THR A 57 -12.11 5.31 -18.77
N ALA A 58 -10.98 5.21 -18.08
CA ALA A 58 -10.89 4.70 -16.72
C ALA A 58 -11.54 5.65 -15.69
N VAL A 59 -11.32 6.96 -15.80
CA VAL A 59 -11.94 7.97 -14.92
C VAL A 59 -13.46 7.94 -15.07
N ALA A 60 -13.97 8.04 -16.30
CA ALA A 60 -15.42 8.05 -16.54
C ALA A 60 -16.09 6.75 -16.11
N TYR A 61 -15.48 5.60 -16.43
CA TYR A 61 -15.97 4.30 -15.97
C TYR A 61 -16.03 4.23 -14.44
N SER A 62 -14.98 4.67 -13.74
CA SER A 62 -14.88 4.58 -12.29
C SER A 62 -15.89 5.50 -11.58
N LEU A 63 -16.06 6.72 -12.05
CA LEU A 63 -17.06 7.66 -11.53
C LEU A 63 -18.49 7.16 -11.79
N TRP A 64 -18.74 6.54 -12.94
CA TRP A 64 -20.01 5.85 -13.21
C TRP A 64 -20.24 4.68 -12.25
N LYS A 65 -19.21 3.90 -11.91
CA LYS A 65 -19.33 2.76 -10.98
C LYS A 65 -19.75 3.17 -9.57
N ILE A 66 -19.38 4.38 -9.14
CA ILE A 66 -19.79 4.93 -7.84
C ILE A 66 -21.06 5.80 -7.93
N GLY A 67 -21.58 6.06 -9.14
CA GLY A 67 -22.81 6.83 -9.37
C GLY A 67 -22.64 8.34 -9.33
N HIS A 68 -21.42 8.85 -9.51
CA HIS A 68 -21.09 10.28 -9.42
C HIS A 68 -20.28 10.72 -10.63
N LEU A 69 -20.80 10.49 -11.84
CA LEU A 69 -20.16 10.90 -13.09
C LEU A 69 -20.58 12.34 -13.45
N PRO A 70 -19.67 13.34 -13.42
CA PRO A 70 -19.98 14.69 -13.85
C PRO A 70 -20.14 14.76 -15.38
N ASP A 71 -21.03 15.63 -15.86
CA ASP A 71 -21.28 15.80 -17.30
C ASP A 71 -20.02 16.16 -18.07
N VAL A 72 -19.17 17.03 -17.54
CA VAL A 72 -17.91 17.43 -18.19
C VAL A 72 -16.98 16.23 -18.42
N VAL A 73 -16.89 15.31 -17.46
CA VAL A 73 -16.07 14.10 -17.58
C VAL A 73 -16.72 13.12 -18.56
N LYS A 74 -18.05 12.99 -18.50
CA LYS A 74 -18.83 12.15 -19.43
C LYS A 74 -18.61 12.60 -20.88
N GLU A 75 -18.80 13.89 -21.17
CA GLU A 75 -18.65 14.47 -22.50
C GLU A 75 -17.23 14.25 -23.03
N LYS A 76 -16.22 14.56 -22.24
CA LYS A 76 -14.81 14.36 -22.60
C LYS A 76 -14.48 12.90 -22.92
N ALA A 77 -14.97 11.95 -22.11
CA ALA A 77 -14.75 10.53 -22.36
C ALA A 77 -15.48 10.05 -23.62
N LEU A 78 -16.68 10.55 -23.91
CA LEU A 78 -17.42 10.22 -25.13
C LEU A 78 -16.72 10.77 -26.39
N ASP A 79 -16.16 11.97 -26.33
CA ASP A 79 -15.38 12.56 -27.44
C ASP A 79 -14.12 11.75 -27.75
N ILE A 80 -13.48 11.19 -26.72
CA ILE A 80 -12.33 10.29 -26.87
C ILE A 80 -12.76 8.94 -27.45
N ILE A 81 -13.84 8.35 -26.92
CA ILE A 81 -14.37 7.08 -27.45
C ILE A 81 -14.77 7.22 -28.93
N ALA A 82 -15.30 8.38 -29.35
CA ALA A 82 -15.71 8.63 -30.73
C ALA A 82 -14.53 8.63 -31.72
N GLN A 83 -13.30 8.87 -31.27
CA GLN A 83 -12.09 8.79 -32.09
C GLN A 83 -11.66 7.33 -32.37
N GLY A 84 -12.18 6.39 -31.59
CA GLY A 84 -11.81 4.97 -31.67
C GLY A 84 -10.52 4.66 -30.91
N PRO A 85 -10.14 3.37 -30.79
CA PRO A 85 -8.95 2.97 -30.09
C PRO A 85 -7.70 3.34 -30.88
N HIS A 86 -6.65 3.78 -30.17
CA HIS A 86 -5.38 4.14 -30.81
C HIS A 86 -4.67 2.92 -31.44
N GLU A 87 -3.92 3.12 -32.53
CA GLU A 87 -3.34 2.01 -33.31
C GLU A 87 -2.35 1.14 -32.52
N PHE A 88 -1.74 1.70 -31.48
CA PHE A 88 -0.79 1.02 -30.58
C PHE A 88 -1.37 -0.25 -29.93
N TRP A 89 -2.70 -0.39 -29.84
CA TRP A 89 -3.32 -1.65 -29.43
C TRP A 89 -2.89 -2.85 -30.30
N LEU A 90 -2.48 -2.64 -31.56
CA LEU A 90 -1.97 -3.70 -32.45
C LEU A 90 -0.60 -4.26 -32.02
N GLU A 91 0.21 -3.46 -31.34
CA GLU A 91 1.51 -3.89 -30.80
C GLU A 91 1.35 -4.86 -29.61
N ILE A 92 0.18 -4.84 -28.96
CA ILE A 92 -0.15 -5.73 -27.84
C ILE A 92 -0.65 -7.07 -28.35
N ASP A 93 -1.65 -7.05 -29.24
CA ASP A 93 -2.15 -8.23 -29.93
C ASP A 93 -2.82 -7.82 -31.25
N SER A 94 -2.63 -8.64 -32.30
CA SER A 94 -3.21 -8.41 -33.63
C SER A 94 -4.74 -8.22 -33.65
N LYS A 95 -5.46 -8.70 -32.64
CA LYS A 95 -6.91 -8.56 -32.49
C LYS A 95 -7.29 -7.50 -31.45
N ALA A 96 -6.35 -6.98 -30.67
CA ALA A 96 -6.64 -6.09 -29.55
C ALA A 96 -7.33 -4.80 -30.00
N LEU A 97 -6.94 -4.18 -31.11
CA LEU A 97 -7.60 -2.98 -31.64
C LEU A 97 -9.11 -3.19 -31.84
N LYS A 98 -9.49 -4.29 -32.52
CA LYS A 98 -10.91 -4.64 -32.76
C LYS A 98 -11.65 -5.02 -31.48
N GLN A 99 -10.96 -5.66 -30.53
CA GLN A 99 -11.56 -6.00 -29.25
C GLN A 99 -11.77 -4.76 -28.38
N ARG A 100 -10.81 -3.84 -28.39
CA ARG A 100 -10.86 -2.57 -27.67
C ARG A 100 -11.98 -1.69 -28.19
N GLN A 101 -12.17 -1.57 -29.51
CA GLN A 101 -13.32 -0.85 -30.07
C GLN A 101 -14.63 -1.35 -29.46
N LYS A 102 -14.84 -2.67 -29.38
CA LYS A 102 -16.05 -3.24 -28.76
C LYS A 102 -16.19 -2.92 -27.27
N VAL A 103 -15.08 -2.75 -26.56
CA VAL A 103 -15.08 -2.33 -25.15
C VAL A 103 -15.48 -0.86 -25.05
N LEU A 104 -14.93 0.00 -25.92
CA LEU A 104 -15.26 1.42 -25.97
C LEU A 104 -16.72 1.65 -26.37
N ASP A 105 -17.23 0.94 -27.37
CA ASP A 105 -18.64 1.01 -27.80
C ASP A 105 -19.60 0.69 -26.64
N LYS A 106 -19.27 -0.36 -25.87
CA LYS A 106 -20.04 -0.74 -24.66
C LYS A 106 -19.95 0.33 -23.59
N LEU A 107 -18.77 0.90 -23.37
CA LEU A 107 -18.60 1.98 -22.40
C LEU A 107 -19.41 3.22 -22.81
N ALA A 108 -19.39 3.62 -24.08
CA ALA A 108 -20.18 4.75 -24.57
C ALA A 108 -21.67 4.59 -24.27
N VAL A 109 -22.25 3.41 -24.55
CA VAL A 109 -23.66 3.12 -24.20
C VAL A 109 -23.87 3.16 -22.69
N GLN A 110 -22.93 2.60 -21.92
CA GLN A 110 -23.02 2.57 -20.45
C GLN A 110 -23.04 3.99 -19.85
N LEU A 111 -22.17 4.90 -20.30
CA LEU A 111 -22.05 6.27 -19.80
C LEU A 111 -23.28 7.16 -20.11
N GLN A 112 -24.17 6.72 -21.00
CA GLN A 112 -25.45 7.42 -21.26
C GLN A 112 -26.54 7.08 -20.25
N SER A 113 -26.33 6.08 -19.40
CA SER A 113 -27.28 5.66 -18.36
C SER A 113 -26.75 5.96 -16.97
N GLU A 114 -27.64 6.16 -16.01
CA GLU A 114 -27.25 6.10 -14.60
C GLU A 114 -26.93 4.66 -14.20
N ASN A 115 -25.96 4.48 -13.31
CA ASN A 115 -25.65 3.17 -12.78
C ASN A 115 -26.79 2.69 -11.85
N PRO A 116 -27.49 1.58 -12.16
CA PRO A 116 -28.61 1.11 -11.35
C PRO A 116 -28.19 0.57 -9.97
N LYS A 117 -26.90 0.23 -9.80
CA LYS A 117 -26.35 -0.31 -8.55
C LYS A 117 -24.98 0.33 -8.29
N PRO A 118 -24.94 1.64 -7.96
CA PRO A 118 -23.69 2.31 -7.66
C PRO A 118 -23.08 1.70 -6.41
N PHE A 119 -21.74 1.66 -6.37
CA PHE A 119 -21.06 1.32 -5.13
C PHE A 119 -21.48 2.30 -4.04
N LYS A 120 -21.58 1.80 -2.81
CA LYS A 120 -21.93 2.60 -1.65
C LYS A 120 -20.69 2.81 -0.80
N VAL A 121 -20.60 3.99 -0.20
CA VAL A 121 -19.68 4.23 0.91
C VAL A 121 -19.94 3.17 1.96
N ARG A 122 -18.87 2.51 2.43
CA ARG A 122 -19.02 1.51 3.49
C ARG A 122 -19.46 2.23 4.76
N LYS A 123 -20.43 1.65 5.48
CA LYS A 123 -20.72 2.12 6.83
C LYS A 123 -19.44 1.99 7.65
N SER A 124 -19.01 3.08 8.28
CA SER A 124 -17.90 3.06 9.24
C SER A 124 -18.15 1.90 10.21
N LYS A 125 -17.25 0.91 10.20
CA LYS A 125 -17.10 0.01 11.33
C LYS A 125 -16.53 0.86 12.47
N THR A 126 -16.84 0.51 13.73
CA THR A 126 -16.22 1.11 14.92
C THR A 126 -14.74 1.30 14.65
N LYS A 127 -14.25 2.54 14.79
CA LYS A 127 -12.86 2.89 14.48
C LYS A 127 -11.97 1.97 15.32
N ARG A 128 -11.25 1.07 14.65
CA ARG A 128 -10.26 0.23 15.32
C ARG A 128 -9.08 1.15 15.63
N GLU A 129 -8.64 1.13 16.88
CA GLU A 129 -7.42 1.83 17.29
C GLU A 129 -6.23 0.87 17.13
N PRO A 130 -5.08 1.32 16.63
CA PRO A 130 -3.87 0.50 16.59
C PRO A 130 -3.48 -0.01 17.98
N HIS A 131 -2.92 -1.22 18.04
CA HIS A 131 -2.35 -1.82 19.25
C HIS A 131 -1.05 -1.11 19.66
N PHE A 132 -0.28 -0.69 18.66
CA PHE A 132 0.99 0.00 18.80
C PHE A 132 1.07 1.18 17.84
N LYS A 133 2.02 2.08 18.07
CA LYS A 133 2.28 3.29 17.27
C LYS A 133 3.66 3.20 16.64
N VAL A 134 3.84 3.93 15.53
CA VAL A 134 5.16 4.11 14.93
C VAL A 134 6.14 4.63 15.96
N GLY A 135 7.30 3.99 16.06
CA GLY A 135 8.35 4.32 17.02
C GLY A 135 8.29 3.54 18.33
N ASP A 136 7.22 2.77 18.60
CA ASP A 136 7.19 1.88 19.77
C ASP A 136 8.30 0.82 19.64
N VAL A 137 9.01 0.59 20.73
CA VAL A 137 10.03 -0.46 20.87
C VAL A 137 9.44 -1.57 21.73
N LEU A 138 9.36 -2.76 21.16
CA LEU A 138 8.72 -3.90 21.79
C LEU A 138 9.76 -4.95 22.18
N ALA A 139 9.73 -5.39 23.43
CA ALA A 139 10.29 -6.67 23.81
C ALA A 139 9.32 -7.77 23.34
N VAL A 140 9.87 -8.80 22.69
CA VAL A 140 9.09 -9.95 22.21
C VAL A 140 9.47 -11.14 23.06
N LYS A 141 8.49 -11.73 23.75
CA LYS A 141 8.70 -12.91 24.58
C LYS A 141 8.50 -14.18 23.77
N PHE A 142 9.49 -15.06 23.78
CA PHE A 142 9.41 -16.43 23.26
C PHE A 142 9.33 -17.43 24.43
N GLU A 143 9.32 -18.74 24.12
CA GLU A 143 9.19 -19.78 25.14
C GLU A 143 10.29 -19.71 26.22
N THR A 144 11.53 -19.43 25.81
CA THR A 144 12.71 -19.39 26.72
C THR A 144 13.56 -18.14 26.60
N GLU A 145 13.28 -17.27 25.63
CA GLU A 145 14.13 -16.15 25.25
C GLU A 145 13.30 -14.91 24.97
N TYR A 146 13.97 -13.78 24.81
CA TYR A 146 13.40 -12.50 24.40
C TYR A 146 14.14 -11.95 23.21
N GLY A 147 13.35 -11.41 22.28
CA GLY A 147 13.83 -10.58 21.18
C GLY A 147 13.38 -9.13 21.32
N ALA A 148 13.70 -8.33 20.31
CA ALA A 148 13.26 -6.95 20.22
C ALA A 148 12.91 -6.51 18.79
N VAL A 149 11.86 -5.72 18.66
CA VAL A 149 11.41 -5.14 17.39
C VAL A 149 11.05 -3.66 17.55
N PHE A 150 11.11 -2.90 16.46
CA PHE A 150 10.57 -1.54 16.38
C PHE A 150 9.33 -1.54 15.51
N VAL A 151 8.30 -0.80 15.90
CA VAL A 151 7.18 -0.51 14.99
C VAL A 151 7.63 0.57 14.01
N SER A 152 8.03 0.15 12.80
CA SER A 152 8.58 1.04 11.78
C SER A 152 7.50 1.80 11.02
N GLU A 153 6.34 1.20 10.82
CA GLU A 153 5.19 1.82 10.15
C GLU A 153 3.86 1.23 10.67
N VAL A 154 2.81 2.06 10.67
CA VAL A 154 1.43 1.66 10.91
C VAL A 154 0.56 2.23 9.80
N ASP A 155 0.15 1.39 8.85
CA ASP A 155 -0.79 1.76 7.80
C ASP A 155 -2.23 1.62 8.35
N GLN A 156 -2.86 2.76 8.64
CA GLN A 156 -4.24 2.82 9.10
C GLN A 156 -5.15 3.39 8.02
N SER A 157 -6.10 2.57 7.57
CA SER A 157 -7.21 2.99 6.73
C SER A 157 -8.55 2.59 7.37
N PRO A 158 -9.70 3.04 6.84
CA PRO A 158 -11.00 2.55 7.28
C PRO A 158 -11.19 1.03 7.15
N ARG A 159 -10.34 0.34 6.37
CA ARG A 159 -10.45 -1.08 6.04
C ARG A 159 -9.54 -1.98 6.86
N LYS A 160 -8.34 -1.49 7.13
CA LYS A 160 -7.23 -2.28 7.66
C LYS A 160 -6.37 -1.43 8.57
N ILE A 161 -5.76 -2.11 9.53
CA ILE A 161 -4.60 -1.61 10.26
C ILE A 161 -3.54 -2.66 10.02
N GLU A 162 -2.40 -2.23 9.52
CA GLU A 162 -1.24 -3.06 9.26
C GLU A 162 -0.04 -2.46 9.96
N TYR A 163 0.85 -3.32 10.41
CA TYR A 163 2.03 -2.96 11.18
C TYR A 163 3.23 -3.54 10.49
N HIS A 164 4.29 -2.76 10.44
CA HIS A 164 5.59 -3.22 10.03
C HIS A 164 6.51 -3.21 11.24
N LEU A 165 7.06 -4.38 11.54
CA LEU A 165 7.95 -4.60 12.66
C LEU A 165 9.37 -4.79 12.12
N ALA A 166 10.27 -3.85 12.45
CA ALA A 166 11.67 -3.97 12.13
C ALA A 166 12.35 -4.85 13.19
N CYS A 167 12.58 -6.13 12.87
CA CYS A 167 13.17 -7.08 13.80
C CYS A 167 14.67 -6.81 13.99
N THR A 168 15.11 -6.70 15.24
CA THR A 168 16.55 -6.66 15.55
C THR A 168 17.14 -8.07 15.46
N ARG A 169 18.47 -8.19 15.57
CA ARG A 169 19.19 -9.45 15.74
C ARG A 169 19.46 -9.77 17.21
N LEU A 170 18.73 -9.14 18.13
CA LEU A 170 18.85 -9.39 19.56
C LEU A 170 18.00 -10.60 19.94
N LEU A 171 18.64 -11.60 20.54
CA LEU A 171 17.99 -12.74 21.19
C LEU A 171 18.77 -13.07 22.46
N GLN A 172 18.08 -13.14 23.61
CA GLN A 172 18.71 -13.37 24.90
C GLN A 172 17.70 -13.95 25.92
N GLU A 173 18.18 -14.65 26.94
CA GLU A 173 17.31 -15.30 27.95
C GLU A 173 16.51 -14.30 28.79
N GLU A 174 17.10 -13.15 29.10
CA GLU A 174 16.48 -12.11 29.93
C GLU A 174 15.82 -11.03 29.09
N LYS A 175 14.77 -10.40 29.62
CA LYS A 175 14.08 -9.30 28.94
C LYS A 175 15.06 -8.17 28.58
N PRO A 176 15.09 -7.70 27.32
CA PRO A 176 16.05 -6.70 26.90
C PRO A 176 15.68 -5.31 27.42
N THR A 177 16.73 -4.56 27.76
CA THR A 177 16.66 -3.13 28.04
C THR A 177 16.76 -2.31 26.76
N MET A 178 16.25 -1.09 26.78
CA MET A 178 16.40 -0.14 25.67
C MET A 178 17.87 0.05 25.24
N GLU A 179 18.81 0.05 26.18
CA GLU A 179 20.23 0.17 25.88
C GLU A 179 20.79 -1.05 25.13
N GLN A 180 20.42 -2.26 25.55
CA GLN A 180 20.82 -3.48 24.85
C GLN A 180 20.27 -3.51 23.41
N ILE A 181 19.04 -3.03 23.21
CA ILE A 181 18.40 -2.99 21.89
C ILE A 181 19.09 -1.98 20.98
N LEU A 182 19.35 -0.77 21.46
CA LEU A 182 20.03 0.27 20.66
C LEU A 182 21.46 -0.16 20.27
N ASN A 183 22.14 -0.91 21.13
CA ASN A 183 23.49 -1.45 20.88
C ASN A 183 23.48 -2.81 20.15
N SER A 184 22.30 -3.34 19.80
CA SER A 184 22.18 -4.55 19.00
C SER A 184 22.41 -4.27 17.51
N LYS A 185 22.19 -5.28 16.68
CA LYS A 185 22.28 -5.18 15.21
C LYS A 185 20.91 -5.31 14.57
N ILE A 186 20.78 -4.75 13.37
CA ILE A 186 19.63 -4.96 12.49
C ILE A 186 20.10 -5.07 11.04
N ALA A 187 19.41 -5.87 10.22
CA ALA A 187 19.71 -5.97 8.80
C ALA A 187 18.90 -4.93 8.02
N CYS A 188 19.60 -4.00 7.36
CA CYS A 188 18.97 -3.01 6.50
C CYS A 188 19.91 -2.55 5.37
N ARG A 189 19.31 -1.99 4.32
CA ARG A 189 20.03 -1.35 3.20
C ARG A 189 19.91 0.15 3.32
N LYS A 190 21.03 0.85 3.39
CA LYS A 190 21.06 2.32 3.38
C LYS A 190 20.97 2.84 1.95
N ASP A 191 19.94 3.64 1.67
CA ASP A 191 19.72 4.33 0.40
C ASP A 191 19.65 5.84 0.67
N ASN A 192 20.79 6.52 0.56
CA ASN A 192 20.98 7.93 0.94
C ASN A 192 20.56 8.20 2.40
N THR A 193 19.42 8.89 2.59
CA THR A 193 18.84 9.25 3.90
C THR A 193 17.82 8.23 4.42
N ASN A 194 17.46 7.22 3.61
CA ASN A 194 16.40 6.26 3.93
C ASN A 194 16.99 4.88 4.24
N PHE A 195 16.31 4.13 5.10
CA PHE A 195 16.70 2.77 5.47
C PHE A 195 15.72 1.74 4.91
N GLY A 196 16.16 0.90 3.99
CA GLY A 196 15.43 -0.29 3.56
C GLY A 196 15.50 -1.36 4.64
N ILE A 197 14.43 -1.60 5.40
CA ILE A 197 14.42 -2.60 6.47
C ILE A 197 14.29 -3.98 5.82
N ASP A 198 15.37 -4.76 5.89
CA ASP A 198 15.34 -6.11 5.33
C ASP A 198 14.69 -7.10 6.31
N THR A 199 14.73 -6.78 7.61
CA THR A 199 14.07 -7.54 8.69
C THR A 199 12.61 -7.18 8.92
N ASP A 200 11.97 -6.57 7.92
CA ASP A 200 10.57 -6.15 8.02
C ASP A 200 9.67 -7.37 8.23
N CYS A 201 8.83 -7.33 9.25
CA CYS A 201 7.83 -8.33 9.53
C CYS A 201 6.46 -7.63 9.53
N TRP A 202 5.74 -7.82 8.42
CA TRP A 202 4.44 -7.18 8.17
C TRP A 202 3.31 -7.98 8.81
N PHE A 203 2.48 -7.38 9.66
CA PHE A 203 1.31 -8.02 10.25
C PHE A 203 0.03 -7.23 9.95
N ASN A 204 -1.09 -7.96 9.82
CA ASN A 204 -2.41 -7.35 9.91
C ASN A 204 -2.88 -7.23 11.37
N HIS A 205 -3.87 -6.37 11.60
CA HIS A 205 -4.44 -6.10 12.92
C HIS A 205 -4.94 -7.32 13.68
N LYS A 206 -5.54 -8.29 12.99
CA LYS A 206 -6.10 -9.46 13.67
C LYS A 206 -4.99 -10.36 14.18
N ASP A 207 -4.01 -10.65 13.33
CA ASP A 207 -2.98 -11.64 13.63
C ASP A 207 -1.98 -11.08 14.66
N LEU A 208 -1.59 -9.79 14.54
CA LEU A 208 -0.80 -9.15 15.61
C LEU A 208 -1.58 -9.08 16.93
N GLY A 209 -2.89 -8.90 16.86
CA GLY A 209 -3.78 -8.90 18.02
C GLY A 209 -3.81 -10.24 18.78
N MET A 210 -3.44 -11.36 18.14
CA MET A 210 -3.30 -12.66 18.80
C MET A 210 -1.99 -12.81 19.58
N LEU A 211 -1.02 -11.92 19.36
CA LEU A 211 0.33 -11.97 19.94
C LEU A 211 0.53 -10.95 21.07
N LEU A 212 -0.51 -10.21 21.47
CA LEU A 212 -0.36 -9.09 22.41
C LEU A 212 0.17 -9.51 23.80
N ASP A 213 -0.11 -10.74 24.23
CA ASP A 213 0.38 -11.25 25.52
C ASP A 213 1.92 -11.50 25.50
N ASP A 214 2.51 -11.60 24.30
CA ASP A 214 3.93 -11.83 24.07
C ASP A 214 4.70 -10.54 23.70
N LEU A 215 4.00 -9.41 23.56
CA LEU A 215 4.55 -8.14 23.10
C LEU A 215 4.43 -7.06 24.17
N GLU A 216 5.56 -6.51 24.62
CA GLU A 216 5.59 -5.49 25.66
C GLU A 216 6.32 -4.23 25.18
N VAL A 217 5.66 -3.07 25.28
CA VAL A 217 6.29 -1.77 25.01
C VAL A 217 7.27 -1.43 26.12
N ILE A 218 8.53 -1.19 25.76
CA ILE A 218 9.63 -0.86 26.69
C ILE A 218 10.24 0.51 26.44
N GLY A 219 9.78 1.20 25.41
CA GLY A 219 10.17 2.57 25.11
C GLY A 219 9.63 3.05 23.77
N THR A 220 9.93 4.29 23.45
CA THR A 220 9.52 4.93 22.20
C THR A 220 10.68 5.72 21.61
N VAL A 221 10.84 5.64 20.29
CA VAL A 221 11.89 6.33 19.53
C VAL A 221 11.31 7.07 18.34
N GLU A 222 11.99 8.11 17.88
CA GLU A 222 11.81 8.65 16.53
C GLU A 222 12.76 7.91 15.57
N LEU A 223 12.22 7.29 14.53
CA LEU A 223 13.01 6.59 13.51
C LEU A 223 13.31 7.49 12.31
N TYR A 224 14.46 7.29 11.66
CA TYR A 224 14.66 7.81 10.30
C TYR A 224 13.66 7.15 9.33
N PRO A 225 13.34 7.79 8.18
CA PRO A 225 12.42 7.21 7.21
C PRO A 225 12.85 5.81 6.74
N CYS A 226 11.95 4.84 6.92
CA CYS A 226 12.14 3.45 6.53
C CYS A 226 11.44 3.16 5.20
N LYS A 227 12.08 2.40 4.32
CA LYS A 227 11.47 1.77 3.14
C LYS A 227 11.26 0.29 3.43
N LEU A 228 10.08 -0.22 3.12
CA LEU A 228 9.64 -1.57 3.46
C LEU A 228 9.43 -2.38 2.20
N TRP A 229 9.78 -3.68 2.26
CA TRP A 229 9.96 -4.49 1.04
C TRP A 229 9.28 -5.86 1.11
N LYS A 230 8.63 -6.25 2.23
CA LYS A 230 7.94 -7.54 2.30
C LYS A 230 6.60 -7.51 1.56
N LEU A 231 6.37 -8.60 0.83
CA LEU A 231 5.22 -8.76 -0.09
C LEU A 231 4.11 -9.66 0.48
N ALA A 232 4.31 -10.26 1.66
CA ALA A 232 3.36 -11.16 2.30
C ALA A 232 3.34 -10.93 3.82
N PRO A 233 2.16 -11.00 4.46
CA PRO A 233 2.05 -10.77 5.89
C PRO A 233 2.51 -12.01 6.67
N ALA A 234 3.20 -11.77 7.78
CA ALA A 234 3.40 -12.71 8.87
C ALA A 234 2.09 -12.94 9.66
N GLY A 235 2.03 -14.04 10.39
CA GLY A 235 0.83 -14.44 11.14
C GLY A 235 1.09 -15.03 12.52
N THR A 236 2.34 -15.30 12.88
CA THR A 236 2.71 -16.02 14.09
C THR A 236 3.93 -15.42 14.78
N LEU A 237 4.12 -15.78 16.05
CA LEU A 237 5.32 -15.44 16.81
C LEU A 237 6.58 -16.05 16.19
N GLU A 238 6.47 -17.23 15.56
CA GLU A 238 7.57 -17.89 14.85
C GLU A 238 8.10 -17.05 13.68
N ASP A 239 7.22 -16.35 12.96
CA ASP A 239 7.66 -15.45 11.87
C ASP A 239 8.58 -14.33 12.38
N ILE A 240 8.34 -13.84 13.60
CA ILE A 240 9.23 -12.86 14.26
C ILE A 240 10.52 -13.54 14.68
N TYR A 241 10.45 -14.73 15.27
CA TYR A 241 11.61 -15.49 15.73
C TYR A 241 12.56 -15.84 14.57
N GLU A 242 12.04 -16.37 13.47
CA GLU A 242 12.79 -16.65 12.25
C GLU A 242 13.44 -15.37 11.71
N GLU A 243 12.71 -14.26 11.71
CA GLU A 243 13.26 -12.99 11.23
C GLU A 243 14.34 -12.42 12.15
N ILE A 244 14.27 -12.63 13.48
CA ILE A 244 15.33 -12.23 14.42
C ILE A 244 16.58 -13.11 14.23
N THR A 245 16.37 -14.43 14.09
CA THR A 245 17.45 -15.43 14.05
C THR A 245 18.03 -15.70 12.66
N ASP A 246 17.43 -15.16 11.59
CA ASP A 246 17.95 -15.35 10.24
C ASP A 246 19.42 -14.92 10.12
N ASN A 247 20.22 -15.78 9.50
CA ASN A 247 21.61 -15.48 9.24
C ASN A 247 21.72 -14.78 7.89
N PRO A 248 22.28 -13.56 7.83
CA PRO A 248 22.32 -12.81 6.59
C PRO A 248 23.04 -13.61 5.51
N ARG A 249 22.31 -14.00 4.45
CA ARG A 249 22.87 -14.73 3.31
C ARG A 249 24.06 -13.95 2.76
N VAL A 250 25.23 -14.61 2.73
CA VAL A 250 26.51 -14.02 2.33
C VAL A 250 26.34 -13.13 1.09
N GLY A 251 26.59 -11.83 1.25
CA GLY A 251 26.67 -10.85 0.16
C GLY A 251 25.41 -10.03 -0.16
N LYS A 252 24.28 -10.14 0.58
CA LYS A 252 23.07 -9.33 0.28
C LYS A 252 22.53 -8.46 1.41
N LEU A 253 22.81 -8.78 2.68
CA LEU A 253 22.23 -8.08 3.84
C LEU A 253 23.34 -7.36 4.62
N ARG A 254 23.18 -6.04 4.82
CA ARG A 254 24.12 -5.23 5.60
C ARG A 254 23.61 -5.15 7.03
N LEU A 255 24.38 -5.68 7.97
CA LEU A 255 24.15 -5.46 9.39
C LEU A 255 24.67 -4.07 9.76
N VAL A 256 23.83 -3.28 10.41
CA VAL A 256 24.18 -1.98 11.01
C VAL A 256 23.88 -2.01 12.49
N ASP A 257 24.44 -1.05 13.22
CA ASP A 257 24.02 -0.83 14.60
C ASP A 257 22.60 -0.29 14.64
N THR A 258 21.77 -0.84 15.53
CA THR A 258 20.36 -0.49 15.64
C THR A 258 20.15 0.99 15.93
N TYR A 259 21.01 1.63 16.74
CA TYR A 259 20.94 3.06 17.01
C TYR A 259 21.07 3.93 15.75
N GLU A 260 21.66 3.43 14.65
CA GLU A 260 21.77 4.20 13.40
C GLU A 260 20.39 4.48 12.75
N LEU A 261 19.37 3.66 13.06
CA LEU A 261 18.00 3.88 12.60
C LEU A 261 17.24 4.88 13.47
N VAL A 262 17.73 5.14 14.68
CA VAL A 262 17.08 5.98 15.67
C VAL A 262 17.58 7.41 15.53
N LYS A 263 16.65 8.33 15.26
CA LYS A 263 16.91 9.76 15.24
C LYS A 263 16.94 10.33 16.66
N GLU A 264 15.99 9.93 17.50
CA GLU A 264 15.88 10.38 18.90
C GLU A 264 15.22 9.30 19.76
N VAL A 265 15.62 9.19 21.03
CA VAL A 265 14.93 8.35 22.02
C VAL A 265 13.98 9.25 22.80
N ILE A 266 12.67 8.96 22.74
CA ILE A 266 11.62 9.80 23.32
C ILE A 266 11.34 9.40 24.77
N GLU A 267 11.16 8.10 25.01
CA GLU A 267 10.80 7.57 26.35
C GLU A 267 11.45 6.20 26.59
N LYS A 268 11.86 5.95 27.83
CA LYS A 268 12.32 4.64 28.33
C LYS A 268 11.40 4.25 29.49
N LEU A 269 10.77 3.08 29.40
CA LEU A 269 9.83 2.57 30.39
C LEU A 269 10.48 1.54 31.34
#